data_AF-A0A226ES71-F1
#
_entry.id   AF-A0A226ES71-F1
#
_cell.length_a   1.000
_cell.length_b   1.000
_cell.length_c   1.000
_cell.angle_alpha   90.00
_cell.angle_beta   90.00
_cell.angle_gamma   90.00
#
_symmetry.space_group_name_H-M   'P 1'
#
loop_
_entity.id
_entity.type
_entity.pdbx_description
1 polymer ?
#
loop_
_entity_poly.entity_id
_entity_poly.type
_entity_poly.pdbx_seq_one_letter_code
_entity_poly.pdbx_strand_id
1 'polypeptide(L)'
;MTRGPPTDDFMSTPVGRAFIAGMMDNDKKSFWIDCSINVERNTTKTNQQIKGFVNSTRLSLVRRIFQSDLKKIEVTLGSPGRIKITKTDNVYENDLPLQPWNTTTPNFALRVTDPTTRVKFTESKIVENINKNAQFGYLGPGTYWCRDSLCTQEQLMTSRNSVKWGPSDDQVIHLDRRFTCCSNDVVYLIYCQRCLDEGNWASYVGESNNRNFHKRMNGHADTTSDRWKKKYPSIPELRQHIDRVLGRNGEEAIQDKDLRLKNVNVHFNFVHHKEDRRYTIIEGGFSSDIVRKDTERQWIQRLGYRLGYNNNNGTGNLNSCS
;
A
#
# COMPACT_ATOMS: atom_id res chain seq x y z
N MET A 1 15.43 35.64 -11.02
CA MET A 1 14.83 35.47 -9.67
C MET A 1 13.92 34.26 -9.70
N THR A 2 14.40 33.12 -9.23
CA THR A 2 13.66 31.86 -9.18
C THR A 2 12.64 31.90 -8.05
N ARG A 3 11.35 31.96 -8.39
CA ARG A 3 10.27 31.79 -7.42
C ARG A 3 10.33 30.35 -6.90
N GLY A 4 10.66 30.18 -5.63
CA GLY A 4 10.49 28.91 -4.93
C GLY A 4 9.01 28.48 -4.89
N PRO A 5 8.72 27.21 -4.57
CA PRO A 5 7.34 26.72 -4.50
C PRO A 5 6.58 27.50 -3.42
N PRO A 6 5.31 27.86 -3.65
CA PRO A 6 4.50 28.55 -2.65
C PRO A 6 4.31 27.62 -1.43
N THR A 7 4.84 28.01 -0.28
CA THR A 7 4.56 27.36 1.01
C THR A 7 3.21 27.85 1.54
N ASP A 8 2.12 27.50 0.84
CA ASP A 8 0.75 27.64 1.35
C ASP A 8 0.36 26.39 2.16
N ASP A 9 1.00 26.22 3.33
CA ASP A 9 0.65 25.12 4.23
C ASP A 9 -0.67 25.45 4.96
N PHE A 10 -1.78 24.85 4.54
CA PHE A 10 -3.08 24.97 5.20
C PHE A 10 -2.99 24.70 6.72
N MET A 11 -2.03 23.87 7.16
CA MET A 11 -1.82 23.55 8.58
C MET A 11 -1.28 24.74 9.39
N SER A 12 -0.70 25.75 8.73
CA SER A 12 -0.29 27.02 9.34
C SER A 12 -1.45 28.00 9.61
N THR A 13 -2.64 27.75 9.03
CA THR A 13 -3.83 28.59 9.25
C THR A 13 -4.34 28.46 10.69
N PRO A 14 -5.12 29.42 11.22
CA PRO A 14 -5.75 29.29 12.54
C PRO A 14 -6.50 27.96 12.77
N VAL A 15 -7.26 27.49 11.78
CA VAL A 15 -7.94 26.17 11.79
C VAL A 15 -6.94 25.02 11.80
N GLY A 16 -5.90 25.08 10.98
CA GLY A 16 -4.83 24.08 10.97
C GLY A 16 -4.11 23.97 12.32
N ARG A 17 -3.78 25.11 12.93
CA ARG A 17 -3.17 25.17 14.26
C ARG A 17 -4.08 24.67 15.37
N ALA A 18 -5.38 24.98 15.31
CA ALA A 18 -6.36 24.46 16.26
C ALA A 18 -6.49 22.93 16.17
N PHE A 19 -6.45 22.38 14.96
CA PHE A 19 -6.39 20.93 14.74
C PHE A 19 -5.13 20.32 15.37
N ILE A 20 -3.94 20.89 15.07
CA ILE A 20 -2.66 20.40 15.61
C ILE A 20 -2.65 20.45 17.14
N ALA A 21 -3.07 21.58 17.72
CA ALA A 21 -3.12 21.75 19.17
C ALA A 21 -4.03 20.70 19.84
N GLY A 22 -5.22 20.47 19.28
CA GLY A 22 -6.12 19.43 19.80
C GLY A 22 -5.54 18.01 19.65
N MET A 23 -4.81 17.73 18.57
CA MET A 23 -4.13 16.45 18.40
C MET A 23 -2.96 16.25 19.37
N MET A 24 -2.19 17.30 19.68
CA MET A 24 -1.05 17.26 20.61
C MET A 24 -1.47 17.26 22.09
N ASP A 25 -2.68 17.69 22.40
CA ASP A 25 -3.24 17.68 23.76
C ASP A 25 -3.65 16.25 24.15
N ASN A 26 -2.72 15.51 24.78
CA ASN A 26 -2.92 14.11 25.15
C ASN A 26 -4.02 13.90 26.19
N ASP A 27 -4.37 14.93 26.95
CA ASP A 27 -5.43 14.86 27.98
C ASP A 27 -6.83 15.00 27.36
N LYS A 28 -6.93 15.48 26.11
CA LYS A 28 -8.19 15.61 25.38
C LYS A 28 -8.45 14.42 24.45
N LYS A 29 -9.29 13.49 24.93
CA LYS A 29 -9.86 12.41 24.11
C LYS A 29 -10.75 12.90 22.97
N SER A 30 -11.41 14.05 23.10
CA SER A 30 -12.16 14.64 21.99
C SER A 30 -12.15 16.17 22.03
N PHE A 31 -12.21 16.80 20.85
CA PHE A 31 -12.20 18.24 20.72
C PHE A 31 -12.97 18.71 19.49
N TRP A 32 -13.46 19.95 19.55
CA TRP A 32 -14.16 20.61 18.45
C TRP A 32 -13.24 21.62 17.77
N ILE A 33 -13.33 21.66 16.45
CA ILE A 33 -12.66 22.65 15.61
C ILE A 33 -13.74 23.48 14.94
N ASP A 34 -13.65 24.80 15.14
CA ASP A 34 -14.51 25.77 14.50
C ASP A 34 -13.81 26.36 13.29
N CYS A 35 -14.33 26.10 12.08
CA CYS A 35 -13.73 26.59 10.84
C CYS A 35 -13.95 28.10 10.62
N SER A 36 -14.79 28.75 11.42
CA SER A 36 -14.97 30.20 11.38
C SER A 36 -13.77 30.97 11.91
N ILE A 37 -12.85 30.34 12.65
CA ILE A 37 -11.66 31.02 13.17
C ILE A 37 -10.66 31.46 12.07
N ASN A 38 -10.82 30.95 10.84
CA ASN A 38 -10.10 31.45 9.67
C ASN A 38 -10.75 32.72 9.07
N VAL A 39 -11.89 33.17 9.58
CA VAL A 39 -12.54 34.41 9.15
C VAL A 39 -11.97 35.57 9.96
N GLU A 40 -11.45 36.58 9.26
CA GLU A 40 -10.93 37.80 9.89
C GLU A 40 -12.05 38.57 10.61
N ARG A 41 -11.75 39.07 11.83
CA ARG A 41 -12.73 39.76 12.68
C ARG A 41 -13.36 41.00 12.02
N ASN A 42 -12.63 41.68 11.13
CA ASN A 42 -13.06 42.90 10.44
C ASN A 42 -13.36 42.66 8.96
N THR A 43 -13.82 41.45 8.60
CA THR A 43 -14.12 41.09 7.22
C THR A 43 -15.26 41.93 6.63
N THR A 44 -15.11 42.38 5.38
CA THR A 44 -16.17 43.03 4.60
C THR A 44 -17.09 42.04 3.87
N LYS A 45 -16.83 40.74 4.03
CA LYS A 45 -17.61 39.66 3.40
C LYS A 45 -19.05 39.62 3.92
N THR A 46 -20.00 39.36 3.03
CA THR A 46 -21.40 39.14 3.41
C THR A 46 -21.57 37.83 4.19
N ASN A 47 -22.67 37.68 4.93
CA ASN A 47 -22.99 36.44 5.65
C ASN A 47 -22.97 35.20 4.75
N GLN A 48 -23.42 35.33 3.49
CA GLN A 48 -23.40 34.24 2.52
C GLN A 48 -21.97 33.87 2.09
N GLN A 49 -21.11 34.85 1.88
CA GLN A 49 -19.69 34.64 1.54
C GLN A 49 -18.93 34.03 2.72
N ILE A 50 -19.21 34.46 3.96
CA ILE A 50 -18.65 33.88 5.17
C ILE A 50 -19.04 32.40 5.27
N LYS A 51 -20.32 32.07 5.09
CA LYS A 51 -20.81 30.68 5.11
C LYS A 51 -20.11 29.80 4.07
N GLY A 52 -19.95 30.30 2.83
CA GLY A 52 -19.23 29.58 1.77
C GLY A 52 -17.75 29.35 2.09
N PHE A 53 -17.09 30.35 2.67
CA PHE A 53 -15.69 30.26 3.10
C PHE A 53 -15.49 29.26 4.23
N VAL A 54 -16.37 29.28 5.24
CA VAL A 54 -16.34 28.34 6.37
C VAL A 54 -16.52 26.90 5.90
N ASN A 55 -17.49 26.65 5.00
CA ASN A 55 -17.69 25.32 4.42
C ASN A 55 -16.47 24.84 3.61
N SER A 56 -15.84 25.75 2.85
CA SER A 56 -14.65 25.44 2.06
C SER A 56 -13.44 25.14 2.96
N THR A 57 -13.31 25.86 4.08
CA THR A 57 -12.28 25.63 5.09
C THR A 57 -12.47 24.27 5.76
N ARG A 58 -13.72 23.93 6.11
CA ARG A 58 -14.08 22.62 6.67
C ARG A 58 -13.72 21.46 5.75
N LEU A 59 -14.11 21.57 4.47
CA LEU A 59 -13.78 20.58 3.46
C LEU A 59 -12.26 20.44 3.25
N SER A 60 -11.52 21.56 3.24
CA SER A 60 -10.06 21.54 3.15
C SER A 60 -9.42 20.83 4.33
N LEU A 61 -9.88 21.08 5.56
CA LEU A 61 -9.39 20.38 6.75
C LEU A 61 -9.68 18.88 6.68
N VAL A 62 -10.91 18.48 6.34
CA VAL A 62 -11.28 17.06 6.20
C VAL A 62 -10.44 16.36 5.12
N ARG A 63 -10.20 17.03 3.98
CA ARG A 63 -9.30 16.50 2.94
C ARG A 63 -7.87 16.35 3.43
N ARG A 64 -7.35 17.32 4.18
CA ARG A 64 -6.01 17.22 4.77
C ARG A 64 -5.93 16.08 5.75
N ILE A 65 -6.88 15.92 6.67
CA ILE A 65 -6.94 14.79 7.60
C ILE A 65 -6.92 13.46 6.84
N PHE A 66 -7.74 13.32 5.81
CA PHE A 66 -7.77 12.12 4.98
C PHE A 66 -6.46 11.88 4.23
N GLN A 67 -5.91 12.90 3.56
CA GLN A 67 -4.62 12.81 2.85
C GLN A 67 -3.43 12.53 3.75
N SER A 68 -3.53 12.91 5.02
CA SER A 68 -2.51 12.61 6.04
C SER A 68 -2.68 11.20 6.62
N ASP A 69 -3.74 10.50 6.20
CA ASP A 69 -4.07 9.13 6.56
C ASP A 69 -4.04 8.84 8.07
N LEU A 70 -4.51 9.81 8.86
CA LEU A 70 -4.50 9.76 10.31
C LEU A 70 -5.30 8.59 10.86
N LYS A 71 -4.73 7.90 11.84
CA LYS A 71 -5.31 6.72 12.50
C LYS A 71 -5.81 7.06 13.89
N LYS A 72 -6.66 6.19 14.44
CA LYS A 72 -7.25 6.30 15.77
C LYS A 72 -7.96 7.65 16.01
N ILE A 73 -8.54 8.23 14.96
CA ILE A 73 -9.41 9.41 15.07
C ILE A 73 -10.74 9.16 14.39
N GLU A 74 -11.82 9.41 15.10
CA GLU A 74 -13.14 9.53 14.51
C GLU A 74 -13.44 11.00 14.25
N VAL A 75 -13.93 11.26 13.05
CA VAL A 75 -14.37 12.57 12.61
C VAL A 75 -15.89 12.58 12.57
N THR A 76 -16.50 13.56 13.23
CA THR A 76 -17.94 13.81 13.15
C THR A 76 -18.16 15.22 12.64
N LEU A 77 -19.01 15.37 11.62
CA LEU A 77 -19.46 16.68 11.16
C LEU A 77 -20.49 17.21 12.17
N GLY A 78 -20.19 18.35 12.79
CA GLY A 78 -21.15 19.04 13.68
C GLY A 78 -22.00 20.05 12.93
N SER A 79 -22.50 21.04 13.68
CA SER A 79 -23.14 22.24 13.14
C SER A 79 -22.30 22.87 12.00
N PRO A 80 -22.90 23.65 11.08
CA PRO A 80 -22.19 24.22 9.95
C PRO A 80 -20.85 24.86 10.34
N GLY A 81 -19.76 24.42 9.70
CA GLY A 81 -18.41 24.92 10.02
C GLY A 81 -17.70 24.23 11.19
N ARG A 82 -18.34 23.32 11.92
CA ARG A 82 -17.71 22.61 13.04
C ARG A 82 -17.40 21.16 12.71
N ILE A 83 -16.23 20.70 13.14
CA ILE A 83 -15.79 19.31 13.06
C ILE A 83 -15.44 18.85 14.48
N LYS A 84 -15.93 17.68 14.89
CA LYS A 84 -15.46 17.00 16.09
C LYS A 84 -14.41 15.98 15.69
N ILE A 85 -13.30 15.98 16.42
CA ILE A 85 -12.29 14.93 16.36
C ILE A 85 -12.36 14.18 17.69
N THR A 86 -12.52 12.87 17.64
CA THR A 86 -12.46 11.98 18.80
C THR A 86 -11.27 11.06 18.61
N LYS A 87 -10.28 11.12 19.51
CA LYS A 87 -9.19 10.15 19.57
C LYS A 87 -9.77 8.85 20.12
N THR A 88 -9.59 7.74 19.40
CA THR A 88 -10.09 6.44 19.82
C THR A 88 -9.02 5.66 20.57
N ASP A 89 -9.36 5.19 21.77
CA ASP A 89 -8.45 4.42 22.65
C ASP A 89 -8.45 2.91 22.35
N ASN A 90 -8.93 2.46 21.19
CA ASN A 90 -9.34 1.06 20.99
C ASN A 90 -8.22 0.01 21.20
N VAL A 91 -8.09 -0.49 22.43
CA VAL A 91 -8.65 -1.74 23.01
C VAL A 91 -8.23 -3.09 22.38
N TYR A 92 -7.35 -3.12 21.37
CA TYR A 92 -6.63 -4.37 21.05
C TYR A 92 -5.22 -4.33 21.62
N GLU A 93 -5.04 -5.17 22.64
CA GLU A 93 -3.84 -5.50 23.40
C GLU A 93 -2.53 -5.22 22.65
N ASN A 94 -1.75 -4.30 23.21
CA ASN A 94 -0.35 -3.90 22.92
C ASN A 94 -0.23 -2.42 22.54
N ASP A 95 -0.19 -1.60 23.59
CA ASP A 95 0.03 -0.17 23.61
C ASP A 95 1.25 0.27 22.80
N LEU A 96 0.99 0.82 21.61
CA LEU A 96 1.88 1.83 21.04
C LEU A 96 1.13 3.17 21.00
N PRO A 97 1.71 4.24 21.59
CA PRO A 97 1.12 5.57 21.58
C PRO A 97 0.90 6.03 20.14
N LEU A 98 -0.05 6.95 19.96
CA LEU A 98 -0.18 7.70 18.71
C LEU A 98 1.21 8.21 18.32
N GLN A 99 1.74 7.75 17.18
CA GLN A 99 3.00 8.30 16.67
C GLN A 99 2.80 9.81 16.51
N PRO A 100 3.71 10.65 17.03
CA PRO A 100 3.58 12.09 16.95
C PRO A 100 3.44 12.52 15.49
N TRP A 101 2.61 13.52 15.26
CA TRP A 101 2.42 14.12 13.95
C TRP A 101 3.78 14.55 13.37
N ASN A 102 4.20 13.92 12.28
CA ASN A 102 5.43 14.29 11.60
C ASN A 102 5.12 15.22 10.42
N THR A 103 5.55 16.47 10.51
CA THR A 103 5.45 17.46 9.44
C THR A 103 6.37 17.18 8.25
N THR A 104 7.33 16.26 8.40
CA THR A 104 8.31 15.89 7.37
C THR A 104 7.95 14.63 6.58
N THR A 105 6.97 13.83 7.04
CA THR A 105 6.52 12.68 6.26
C THR A 105 5.76 13.20 5.03
N PRO A 106 6.22 12.93 3.80
CA PRO A 106 5.49 13.35 2.61
C PRO A 106 4.09 12.74 2.63
N ASN A 107 3.07 13.60 2.62
CA ASN A 107 1.68 13.19 2.54
C ASN A 107 1.50 12.30 1.30
N PHE A 108 1.20 11.02 1.49
CA PHE A 108 0.67 10.20 0.40
C PHE A 108 -0.70 10.78 0.07
N ALA A 109 -0.82 11.45 -1.08
CA ALA A 109 -2.08 12.08 -1.46
C ALA A 109 -3.14 11.01 -1.74
N LEU A 110 -3.88 10.59 -0.71
CA LEU A 110 -5.11 9.83 -0.89
C LEU A 110 -6.02 10.65 -1.82
N ARG A 111 -6.54 9.98 -2.84
CA ARG A 111 -7.35 10.64 -3.87
C ARG A 111 -8.66 11.09 -3.24
N VAL A 112 -9.00 12.36 -3.45
CA VAL A 112 -10.27 12.98 -3.03
C VAL A 112 -11.27 13.05 -4.19
N THR A 113 -11.05 12.23 -5.21
CA THR A 113 -11.82 12.16 -6.44
C THR A 113 -12.05 10.70 -6.77
N ASP A 114 -13.29 10.37 -7.08
CA ASP A 114 -13.67 9.07 -7.57
C ASP A 114 -12.97 8.80 -8.91
N PRO A 115 -12.21 7.72 -9.06
CA PRO A 115 -11.41 7.48 -10.25
C PRO A 115 -12.25 7.15 -11.48
N THR A 116 -13.48 6.66 -11.30
CA THR A 116 -14.39 6.22 -12.36
C THR A 116 -15.21 7.39 -12.89
N THR A 117 -15.89 8.10 -11.98
CA THR A 117 -16.78 9.21 -12.33
C THR A 117 -16.04 10.54 -12.43
N ARG A 118 -14.79 10.61 -11.95
CA ARG A 118 -14.00 11.84 -11.79
C ARG A 118 -14.68 12.89 -10.89
N VAL A 119 -15.71 12.48 -10.14
CA VAL A 119 -16.42 13.33 -9.20
C VAL A 119 -15.62 13.44 -7.90
N LYS A 120 -15.43 14.66 -7.41
CA LYS A 120 -14.78 14.88 -6.10
C LYS A 120 -15.62 14.24 -5.00
N PHE A 121 -14.98 13.51 -4.09
CA PHE A 121 -15.66 12.96 -2.93
C PHE A 121 -16.35 14.09 -2.16
N THR A 122 -17.59 13.83 -1.77
CA THR A 122 -18.35 14.71 -0.87
C THR A 122 -17.67 14.74 0.49
N GLU A 123 -17.92 15.79 1.26
CA GLU A 123 -17.39 15.92 2.62
C GLU A 123 -17.75 14.69 3.48
N SER A 124 -19.02 14.26 3.42
CA SER A 124 -19.49 13.06 4.13
C SER A 124 -18.77 11.80 3.70
N LYS A 125 -18.46 11.63 2.39
CA LYS A 125 -17.73 10.46 1.90
C LYS A 125 -16.30 10.43 2.41
N ILE A 126 -15.65 11.59 2.50
CA ILE A 126 -14.29 11.67 3.04
C ILE A 126 -14.30 11.33 4.54
N VAL A 127 -15.28 11.84 5.30
CA VAL A 127 -15.45 11.49 6.72
C VAL A 127 -15.72 10.01 6.92
N GLU A 128 -16.60 9.39 6.12
CA GLU A 128 -16.84 7.95 6.13
C GLU A 128 -15.53 7.17 5.94
N ASN A 129 -14.70 7.59 4.98
CA ASN A 129 -13.42 6.95 4.71
C ASN A 129 -12.39 7.16 5.83
N ILE A 130 -12.36 8.34 6.47
CA ILE A 130 -11.53 8.59 7.67
C ILE A 130 -11.96 7.66 8.80
N ASN A 131 -13.26 7.54 9.07
CA ASN A 131 -13.76 6.71 10.17
C ASN A 131 -13.54 5.22 9.89
N LYS A 132 -13.66 4.78 8.64
CA LYS A 132 -13.20 3.43 8.23
C LYS A 132 -11.70 3.26 8.50
N ASN A 133 -10.87 4.25 8.19
CA ASN A 133 -9.43 4.20 8.50
C ASN A 133 -9.16 4.06 10.01
N ALA A 134 -9.97 4.71 10.85
CA ALA A 134 -9.86 4.64 12.31
C ALA A 134 -10.32 3.29 12.88
N GLN A 135 -11.37 2.69 12.31
CA GLN A 135 -11.89 1.37 12.70
C GLN A 135 -10.87 0.25 12.53
N PHE A 136 -10.00 0.33 11.52
CA PHE A 136 -8.96 -0.68 11.29
C PHE A 136 -7.71 -0.49 12.15
N GLY A 137 -7.69 0.52 13.04
CA GLY A 137 -6.86 0.62 14.26
C GLY A 137 -5.34 0.76 14.09
N TYR A 138 -4.70 -0.06 13.27
CA TYR A 138 -3.26 -0.23 13.24
C TYR A 138 -2.84 -0.72 11.86
N LEU A 139 -2.18 0.14 11.11
CA LEU A 139 -1.31 -0.34 10.05
C LEU A 139 0.08 0.19 10.40
N GLY A 140 0.80 -0.60 11.19
CA GLY A 140 2.23 -0.41 11.42
C GLY A 140 3.03 -0.62 10.12
N PRO A 141 4.32 -0.91 10.21
CA PRO A 141 5.07 -1.34 9.04
C PRO A 141 4.39 -2.52 8.33
N GLY A 142 4.39 -2.52 7.00
CA GLY A 142 3.57 -3.45 6.25
C GLY A 142 3.18 -2.94 4.87
N THR A 143 2.61 -3.83 4.06
CA THR A 143 2.15 -3.47 2.72
C THR A 143 0.64 -3.65 2.61
N TYR A 144 -0.05 -2.57 2.22
CA TYR A 144 -1.51 -2.51 2.29
C TYR A 144 -2.12 -2.16 0.94
N TRP A 145 -3.37 -2.54 0.73
CA TRP A 145 -4.14 -2.02 -0.41
C TRP A 145 -4.31 -0.50 -0.34
N CYS A 146 -4.24 0.18 -1.49
CA CYS A 146 -4.39 1.65 -1.53
C CYS A 146 -5.83 2.14 -1.52
N ARG A 147 -6.81 1.23 -1.49
CA ARG A 147 -8.26 1.56 -1.37
C ARG A 147 -8.79 2.49 -2.47
N ASP A 148 -8.08 2.60 -3.60
CA ASP A 148 -8.65 3.16 -4.83
C ASP A 148 -9.86 2.29 -5.21
N SER A 149 -10.96 2.88 -5.67
CA SER A 149 -12.22 2.12 -5.86
C SER A 149 -12.12 1.03 -6.93
N LEU A 150 -11.08 1.07 -7.77
CA LEU A 150 -10.76 0.04 -8.75
C LEU A 150 -9.67 -0.95 -8.28
N CYS A 151 -9.17 -0.79 -7.05
CA CYS A 151 -8.14 -1.63 -6.47
C CYS A 151 -8.72 -2.94 -5.94
N THR A 152 -8.54 -4.03 -6.69
CA THR A 152 -8.97 -5.39 -6.31
C THR A 152 -7.88 -6.21 -5.62
N GLN A 153 -6.76 -5.58 -5.25
CA GLN A 153 -5.54 -6.28 -4.80
C GLN A 153 -5.52 -6.65 -3.32
N GLU A 154 -6.57 -6.36 -2.54
CA GLU A 154 -6.61 -6.51 -1.07
C GLU A 154 -6.03 -7.83 -0.58
N GLN A 155 -6.56 -8.93 -1.10
CA GLN A 155 -6.26 -10.29 -0.66
C GLN A 155 -4.83 -10.74 -1.00
N LEU A 156 -4.16 -10.02 -1.90
CA LEU A 156 -2.79 -10.35 -2.31
C LEU A 156 -1.74 -9.57 -1.52
N MET A 157 -2.13 -8.62 -0.65
CA MET A 157 -1.19 -7.78 0.10
C MET A 157 -0.83 -8.38 1.46
N THR A 158 0.46 -8.45 1.76
CA THR A 158 0.92 -8.88 3.10
C THR A 158 0.90 -7.71 4.08
N SER A 159 -0.21 -7.63 4.81
CA SER A 159 -0.50 -6.59 5.81
C SER A 159 0.19 -6.86 7.16
N ARG A 160 1.47 -7.20 7.16
CA ARG A 160 2.26 -7.54 8.37
C ARG A 160 3.62 -6.82 8.37
N ASN A 161 4.14 -6.52 9.55
CA ASN A 161 5.48 -5.94 9.75
C ASN A 161 6.61 -7.00 9.69
N SER A 162 6.26 -8.27 9.69
CA SER A 162 7.20 -9.39 9.57
C SER A 162 6.65 -10.36 8.52
N VAL A 163 7.47 -10.68 7.52
CA VAL A 163 7.08 -11.47 6.35
C VAL A 163 8.07 -12.61 6.19
N LYS A 164 7.60 -13.83 6.43
CA LYS A 164 8.33 -15.06 6.13
C LYS A 164 8.28 -15.30 4.62
N TRP A 165 9.44 -15.50 4.00
CA TRP A 165 9.57 -15.73 2.55
C TRP A 165 10.12 -17.12 2.23
N GLY A 166 10.57 -17.87 3.24
CA GLY A 166 10.91 -19.28 3.12
C GLY A 166 10.63 -20.08 4.39
N PRO A 167 10.80 -21.42 4.38
CA PRO A 167 10.40 -22.30 5.48
C PRO A 167 11.24 -22.14 6.76
N SER A 168 12.49 -21.70 6.66
CA SER A 168 13.38 -21.53 7.81
C SER A 168 13.09 -20.25 8.61
N ASP A 169 13.40 -20.26 9.91
CA ASP A 169 13.07 -19.15 10.82
C ASP A 169 13.89 -17.88 10.57
N ASP A 170 15.05 -18.02 9.94
CA ASP A 170 15.89 -16.91 9.49
C ASP A 170 15.44 -16.32 8.14
N GLN A 171 14.51 -16.97 7.44
CA GLN A 171 13.95 -16.50 6.17
C GLN A 171 12.77 -15.55 6.37
N VAL A 172 13.03 -14.48 7.11
CA VAL A 172 12.04 -13.46 7.50
C VAL A 172 12.55 -12.06 7.12
N ILE A 173 11.63 -11.24 6.64
CA ILE A 173 11.85 -9.81 6.38
C ILE A 173 11.06 -9.03 7.42
N HIS A 174 11.74 -8.14 8.14
CA HIS A 174 11.10 -7.18 9.02
C HIS A 174 10.98 -5.85 8.29
N LEU A 175 9.75 -5.38 8.15
CA LEU A 175 9.44 -4.08 7.57
C LEU A 175 9.51 -3.03 8.66
N ASP A 176 10.12 -1.90 8.33
CA ASP A 176 10.24 -0.71 9.17
C ASP A 176 9.26 0.39 8.74
N ARG A 177 8.73 0.29 7.50
CA ARG A 177 7.87 1.29 6.88
C ARG A 177 6.53 0.72 6.44
N ARG A 178 5.56 1.62 6.37
CA ARG A 178 4.25 1.35 5.79
C ARG A 178 4.22 1.76 4.33
N PHE A 179 3.75 0.85 3.50
CA PHE A 179 3.53 1.08 2.08
C PHE A 179 2.09 0.76 1.68
N THR A 180 1.65 1.37 0.59
CA THR A 180 0.40 0.95 -0.09
C THR A 180 0.69 0.43 -1.48
N CYS A 181 -0.24 -0.31 -2.10
CA CYS A 181 -0.04 -0.76 -3.47
C CYS A 181 0.07 0.39 -4.48
N CYS A 182 -0.34 1.61 -4.12
CA CYS A 182 -0.16 2.81 -4.94
C CYS A 182 1.22 3.49 -4.77
N SER A 183 2.13 2.94 -3.94
CA SER A 183 3.48 3.49 -3.76
C SER A 183 4.28 3.43 -5.06
N ASN A 184 5.13 4.44 -5.29
CA ASN A 184 6.09 4.48 -6.40
C ASN A 184 7.50 4.33 -5.83
N ASP A 185 8.46 4.04 -6.70
CA ASP A 185 9.87 4.05 -6.31
C ASP A 185 10.13 3.10 -5.14
N VAL A 186 9.73 1.84 -5.36
CA VAL A 186 9.79 0.79 -4.34
C VAL A 186 10.45 -0.48 -4.86
N VAL A 187 11.12 -1.20 -3.97
CA VAL A 187 11.54 -2.59 -4.14
C VAL A 187 10.53 -3.46 -3.40
N TYR A 188 10.06 -4.53 -4.05
CA TYR A 188 9.03 -5.41 -3.54
C TYR A 188 9.42 -6.89 -3.70
N LEU A 189 8.85 -7.70 -2.82
CA LEU A 189 8.84 -9.16 -2.84
C LEU A 189 7.47 -9.64 -3.33
N ILE A 190 7.50 -10.65 -4.20
CA ILE A 190 6.40 -11.55 -4.47
C ILE A 190 6.76 -12.90 -3.89
N TYR A 191 5.86 -13.53 -3.15
CA TYR A 191 6.06 -14.90 -2.64
C TYR A 191 4.78 -15.72 -2.74
N CYS A 192 4.92 -17.04 -2.75
CA CYS A 192 3.79 -17.97 -2.82
C CYS A 192 3.48 -18.51 -1.42
N GLN A 193 2.31 -18.17 -0.88
CA GLN A 193 1.86 -18.64 0.42
C GLN A 193 1.74 -20.17 0.43
N ARG A 194 1.17 -20.76 -0.62
CA ARG A 194 1.02 -22.21 -0.73
C ARG A 194 2.35 -22.96 -0.68
N CYS A 195 3.38 -22.45 -1.37
CA CYS A 195 4.73 -23.03 -1.28
C CYS A 195 5.26 -23.01 0.16
N LEU A 196 5.03 -21.91 0.90
CA LEU A 196 5.42 -21.81 2.31
C LEU A 196 4.68 -22.80 3.19
N ASP A 197 3.37 -22.95 2.97
CA ASP A 197 2.53 -23.89 3.74
C ASP A 197 2.97 -25.35 3.52
N GLU A 198 3.55 -25.65 2.35
CA GLU A 198 4.13 -26.95 2.00
C GLU A 198 5.59 -27.14 2.44
N GLY A 199 6.15 -26.20 3.22
CA GLY A 199 7.54 -26.25 3.67
C GLY A 199 8.58 -25.95 2.57
N ASN A 200 8.14 -25.44 1.43
CA ASN A 200 8.98 -24.96 0.34
C ASN A 200 8.97 -23.42 0.30
N TRP A 201 9.51 -22.82 -0.77
CA TRP A 201 9.42 -21.38 -0.98
C TRP A 201 9.53 -21.03 -2.45
N ALA A 202 8.80 -20.02 -2.90
CA ALA A 202 8.99 -19.46 -4.23
C ALA A 202 8.88 -17.95 -4.12
N SER A 203 9.94 -17.25 -4.52
CA SER A 203 10.00 -15.80 -4.35
C SER A 203 10.61 -15.09 -5.56
N TYR A 204 10.17 -13.85 -5.75
CA TYR A 204 10.68 -12.94 -6.76
C TYR A 204 10.80 -11.54 -6.16
N VAL A 205 11.93 -10.87 -6.38
CA VAL A 205 12.13 -9.46 -6.05
C VAL A 205 11.99 -8.63 -7.31
N GLY A 206 11.33 -7.48 -7.23
CA GLY A 206 11.28 -6.54 -8.34
C GLY A 206 11.31 -5.10 -7.87
N GLU A 207 11.62 -4.19 -8.78
CA GLU A 207 11.44 -2.75 -8.58
C GLU A 207 10.22 -2.15 -9.33
N SER A 208 9.74 -1.01 -8.83
CA SER A 208 8.83 -0.11 -9.54
C SER A 208 9.43 1.29 -9.63
N ASN A 209 9.59 1.79 -10.86
CA ASN A 209 10.15 3.11 -11.15
C ASN A 209 9.07 4.05 -11.74
N ASN A 210 8.93 4.03 -13.07
CA ASN A 210 8.04 4.91 -13.86
C ASN A 210 6.54 4.59 -13.74
N ARG A 211 6.18 3.55 -13.00
CA ARG A 211 4.81 3.11 -12.78
C ARG A 211 4.69 2.76 -11.30
N ASN A 212 3.60 3.18 -10.67
CA ASN A 212 3.32 2.74 -9.30
C ASN A 212 3.30 1.22 -9.20
N PHE A 213 3.57 0.72 -7.99
CA PHE A 213 3.62 -0.69 -7.71
C PHE A 213 2.36 -1.43 -8.17
N HIS A 214 1.19 -0.81 -8.03
CA HIS A 214 -0.10 -1.32 -8.51
C HIS A 214 -0.04 -1.74 -9.99
N LYS A 215 0.48 -0.88 -10.87
CA LYS A 215 0.64 -1.21 -12.29
C LYS A 215 1.64 -2.34 -12.52
N ARG A 216 2.67 -2.47 -11.68
CA ARG A 216 3.63 -3.59 -11.74
C ARG A 216 2.98 -4.91 -11.32
N MET A 217 2.17 -4.91 -10.27
CA MET A 217 1.39 -6.09 -9.85
C MET A 217 0.50 -6.62 -10.98
N ASN A 218 -0.20 -5.72 -11.70
CA ASN A 218 -1.01 -6.13 -12.84
C ASN A 218 -0.17 -6.79 -13.95
N GLY A 219 1.07 -6.33 -14.17
CA GLY A 219 1.98 -6.94 -15.15
C GLY A 219 2.41 -8.37 -14.81
N HIS A 220 2.49 -8.72 -13.52
CA HIS A 220 2.76 -10.09 -13.06
C HIS A 220 1.55 -11.02 -13.19
N ALA A 221 0.34 -10.44 -13.23
CA ALA A 221 -0.91 -11.16 -13.44
C ALA A 221 -1.32 -11.26 -14.92
N ASP A 222 -0.74 -10.42 -15.79
CA ASP A 222 -1.15 -10.33 -17.18
C ASP A 222 -0.57 -11.48 -18.02
N THR A 223 -1.41 -12.51 -18.20
CA THR A 223 -1.21 -13.65 -19.10
C THR A 223 -1.83 -13.42 -20.47
N THR A 224 -2.37 -12.23 -20.75
CA THR A 224 -3.07 -11.95 -22.02
C THR A 224 -2.20 -11.25 -23.04
N SER A 225 -1.05 -10.71 -22.63
CA SER A 225 -0.10 -10.02 -23.51
C SER A 225 0.41 -10.92 -24.65
N ASP A 226 0.62 -10.33 -25.83
CA ASP A 226 1.10 -11.05 -27.02
C ASP A 226 2.46 -11.71 -26.81
N ARG A 227 3.32 -11.08 -26.00
CA ARG A 227 4.61 -11.67 -25.60
C ARG A 227 4.39 -12.99 -24.86
N TRP A 228 3.40 -13.05 -23.97
CA TRP A 228 3.10 -14.25 -23.19
C TRP A 228 2.46 -15.32 -24.06
N LYS A 229 1.48 -14.95 -24.91
CA LYS A 229 0.89 -15.86 -25.91
C LYS A 229 1.93 -16.44 -26.86
N LYS A 230 2.92 -15.66 -27.30
CA LYS A 230 4.01 -16.14 -28.15
C LYS A 230 4.93 -17.14 -27.42
N LYS A 231 5.17 -16.93 -26.12
CA LYS A 231 6.03 -17.81 -25.31
C LYS A 231 5.32 -19.11 -24.91
N TYR A 232 4.02 -19.04 -24.63
CA TYR A 232 3.18 -20.16 -24.22
C TYR A 232 1.86 -20.14 -25.01
N PRO A 233 1.87 -20.62 -26.27
CA PRO A 233 0.72 -20.52 -27.17
C PRO A 233 -0.47 -21.40 -26.77
N SER A 234 -0.20 -22.50 -26.03
CA SER A 234 -1.23 -23.45 -25.57
C SER A 234 -1.22 -23.54 -24.04
N ILE A 235 -2.25 -22.97 -23.42
CA ILE A 235 -2.41 -22.97 -21.96
C ILE A 235 -2.79 -24.35 -21.41
N PRO A 236 -3.62 -25.15 -22.11
CA PRO A 236 -3.83 -26.55 -21.73
C PRO A 236 -2.53 -27.35 -21.67
N GLU A 237 -1.66 -27.23 -22.69
CA GLU A 237 -0.36 -27.92 -22.70
C GLU A 237 0.58 -27.44 -21.59
N LEU A 238 0.57 -26.14 -21.30
CA LEU A 238 1.34 -25.60 -20.17
C LEU A 238 0.86 -26.21 -18.84
N ARG A 239 -0.46 -26.31 -18.62
CA ARG A 239 -1.02 -26.93 -17.41
C ARG A 239 -0.66 -28.41 -17.31
N GLN A 240 -0.81 -29.16 -18.39
CA GLN A 240 -0.41 -30.58 -18.42
C GLN A 240 1.09 -30.77 -18.15
N HIS A 241 1.94 -29.86 -18.62
CA HIS A 241 3.36 -29.90 -18.28
C HIS A 241 3.61 -29.63 -16.80
N ILE A 242 2.95 -28.62 -16.23
CA ILE A 242 3.09 -28.28 -14.80
C ILE A 242 2.61 -29.45 -13.94
N ASP A 243 1.47 -30.05 -14.26
CA ASP A 243 0.93 -31.19 -13.50
C ASP A 243 1.89 -32.39 -13.55
N ARG A 244 2.47 -32.69 -14.72
CA ARG A 244 3.50 -33.74 -14.87
C ARG A 244 4.76 -33.44 -14.06
N VAL A 245 5.27 -32.22 -14.11
CA VAL A 245 6.47 -31.85 -13.33
C VAL A 245 6.21 -32.02 -11.84
N LEU A 246 5.02 -31.64 -11.38
CA LEU A 246 4.66 -31.68 -9.96
C LEU A 246 4.10 -33.04 -9.52
N GLY A 247 4.03 -34.05 -10.40
CA GLY A 247 3.47 -35.36 -10.09
C GLY A 247 2.02 -35.32 -9.62
N ARG A 248 1.22 -34.42 -10.20
CA ARG A 248 -0.20 -34.27 -9.86
C ARG A 248 -1.04 -35.34 -10.57
N ASN A 249 -2.28 -35.54 -10.11
CA ASN A 249 -3.23 -36.48 -10.69
C ASN A 249 -2.77 -37.97 -10.67
N GLY A 250 -1.88 -38.32 -9.73
CA GLY A 250 -1.38 -39.69 -9.58
C GLY A 250 -0.25 -40.07 -10.55
N GLU A 251 0.30 -39.10 -11.28
CA GLU A 251 1.48 -39.30 -12.15
C GLU A 251 2.79 -39.16 -11.37
N GLU A 252 3.85 -39.85 -11.80
CA GLU A 252 5.20 -39.62 -11.26
C GLU A 252 5.75 -38.26 -11.71
N ALA A 253 6.33 -37.53 -10.76
CA ALA A 253 6.92 -36.21 -11.03
C ALA A 253 8.10 -36.30 -12.01
N ILE A 254 8.07 -35.48 -13.06
CA ILE A 254 9.17 -35.39 -14.05
C ILE A 254 10.03 -34.14 -13.82
N GLN A 255 11.25 -34.14 -14.34
CA GLN A 255 12.13 -32.97 -14.29
C GLN A 255 11.65 -31.84 -15.22
N ASP A 256 11.64 -30.59 -14.73
CA ASP A 256 11.36 -29.40 -15.54
C ASP A 256 12.55 -28.99 -16.42
N LYS A 257 12.79 -29.74 -17.50
CA LYS A 257 13.93 -29.52 -18.42
C LYS A 257 13.94 -28.13 -19.06
N ASP A 258 12.75 -27.58 -19.29
CA ASP A 258 12.57 -26.26 -19.93
C ASP A 258 12.58 -25.10 -18.93
N LEU A 259 12.73 -25.38 -17.62
CA LEU A 259 12.68 -24.40 -16.54
C LEU A 259 11.40 -23.52 -16.60
N ARG A 260 10.27 -24.09 -17.00
CA ARG A 260 9.00 -23.37 -17.15
C ARG A 260 8.49 -22.88 -15.79
N LEU A 261 8.57 -23.69 -14.75
CA LEU A 261 8.14 -23.33 -13.40
C LEU A 261 9.02 -22.24 -12.78
N LYS A 262 10.24 -22.05 -13.30
CA LYS A 262 11.17 -21.00 -12.87
C LYS A 262 10.72 -19.62 -13.35
N ASN A 263 9.83 -19.56 -14.34
CA ASN A 263 9.28 -18.31 -14.82
C ASN A 263 8.28 -17.73 -13.79
N VAL A 264 8.55 -16.51 -13.35
CA VAL A 264 7.72 -15.77 -12.37
C VAL A 264 6.23 -15.77 -12.69
N ASN A 265 5.84 -15.55 -13.96
CA ASN A 265 4.45 -15.51 -14.37
C ASN A 265 3.83 -16.92 -14.43
N VAL A 266 4.61 -17.94 -14.76
CA VAL A 266 4.12 -19.33 -14.76
C VAL A 266 3.87 -19.78 -13.32
N HIS A 267 4.85 -19.59 -12.44
CA HIS A 267 4.74 -20.00 -11.05
C HIS A 267 3.51 -19.37 -10.37
N PHE A 268 3.42 -18.04 -10.37
CA PHE A 268 2.40 -17.35 -9.60
C PHE A 268 0.99 -17.33 -10.21
N ASN A 269 0.81 -17.82 -11.44
CA ASN A 269 -0.52 -17.86 -12.07
C ASN A 269 -1.00 -19.29 -12.42
N PHE A 270 -0.11 -20.30 -12.41
CA PHE A 270 -0.45 -21.66 -12.86
C PHE A 270 0.03 -22.78 -11.95
N VAL A 271 1.10 -22.61 -11.18
CA VAL A 271 1.57 -23.66 -10.25
C VAL A 271 0.58 -23.78 -9.10
N HIS A 272 0.20 -22.66 -8.47
CA HIS A 272 -0.80 -22.60 -7.40
C HIS A 272 -1.94 -21.63 -7.76
N HIS A 273 -2.88 -21.43 -6.85
CA HIS A 273 -3.97 -20.49 -7.07
C HIS A 273 -3.44 -19.05 -7.12
N LYS A 274 -4.09 -18.19 -7.90
CA LYS A 274 -3.71 -16.77 -7.99
C LYS A 274 -3.81 -16.08 -6.62
N GLU A 275 -4.70 -16.57 -5.76
CA GLU A 275 -4.92 -16.16 -4.38
C GLU A 275 -3.82 -16.63 -3.43
N ASP A 276 -2.85 -17.44 -3.87
CA ASP A 276 -1.67 -17.81 -3.08
C ASP A 276 -0.50 -16.84 -3.30
N ARG A 277 -0.58 -16.00 -4.34
CA ARG A 277 0.42 -14.97 -4.58
C ARG A 277 0.28 -13.85 -3.54
N ARG A 278 1.39 -13.52 -2.89
CA ARG A 278 1.48 -12.43 -1.92
C ARG A 278 2.48 -11.39 -2.38
N TYR A 279 2.17 -10.13 -2.09
CA TYR A 279 2.98 -8.97 -2.42
C TYR A 279 3.35 -8.22 -1.15
N THR A 280 4.63 -7.87 -1.05
CA THR A 280 5.19 -7.10 0.05
C THR A 280 6.14 -6.06 -0.52
N ILE A 281 5.94 -4.78 -0.22
CA ILE A 281 6.95 -3.77 -0.48
C ILE A 281 7.97 -3.83 0.66
N ILE A 282 9.23 -3.99 0.29
CA ILE A 282 10.34 -4.17 1.22
C ILE A 282 10.94 -2.81 1.58
N GLU A 283 11.15 -1.96 0.57
CA GLU A 283 11.85 -0.69 0.73
C GLU A 283 11.40 0.33 -0.32
N GLY A 284 11.57 1.62 -0.05
CA GLY A 284 11.13 2.68 -0.95
C GLY A 284 11.57 4.08 -0.52
N GLY A 285 11.40 5.05 -1.43
CA GLY A 285 11.83 6.43 -1.24
C GLY A 285 13.33 6.60 -1.50
N PHE A 286 13.79 6.07 -2.62
CA PHE A 286 15.19 6.09 -3.02
C PHE A 286 15.60 7.47 -3.53
N SER A 287 16.87 7.82 -3.31
CA SER A 287 17.43 9.10 -3.78
C SER A 287 17.70 9.10 -5.29
N SER A 288 17.80 7.93 -5.91
CA SER A 288 17.95 7.78 -7.37
C SER A 288 17.61 6.37 -7.84
N ASP A 289 17.39 6.24 -9.15
CA ASP A 289 17.23 4.95 -9.84
C ASP A 289 18.39 3.99 -9.63
N ILE A 290 19.62 4.52 -9.50
CA ILE A 290 20.82 3.71 -9.30
C ILE A 290 20.75 3.03 -7.93
N VAL A 291 20.40 3.78 -6.89
CA VAL A 291 20.27 3.26 -5.52
C VAL A 291 19.17 2.19 -5.48
N ARG A 292 18.00 2.46 -6.07
CA ARG A 292 16.90 1.48 -6.10
C ARG A 292 17.30 0.16 -6.76
N LYS A 293 17.97 0.22 -7.92
CA LYS A 293 18.44 -0.98 -8.63
C LYS A 293 19.50 -1.74 -7.87
N ASP A 294 20.38 -1.03 -7.17
CA ASP A 294 21.38 -1.68 -6.32
C ASP A 294 20.70 -2.37 -5.13
N THR A 295 19.73 -1.72 -4.47
CA THR A 295 18.89 -2.31 -3.42
C THR A 295 18.14 -3.55 -3.92
N GLU A 296 17.52 -3.50 -5.10
CA GLU A 296 16.89 -4.67 -5.73
C GLU A 296 17.89 -5.84 -5.86
N ARG A 297 19.09 -5.57 -6.39
CA ARG A 297 20.14 -6.57 -6.56
C ARG A 297 20.58 -7.18 -5.22
N GLN A 298 20.76 -6.34 -4.20
CA GLN A 298 21.14 -6.80 -2.85
C GLN A 298 20.05 -7.71 -2.26
N TRP A 299 18.77 -7.38 -2.43
CA TRP A 299 17.66 -8.24 -2.00
C TRP A 299 17.59 -9.54 -2.80
N ILE A 300 17.79 -9.51 -4.12
CA ILE A 300 17.88 -10.72 -4.95
C ILE A 300 18.99 -11.64 -4.43
N GLN A 301 20.16 -11.09 -4.14
CA GLN A 301 21.27 -11.85 -3.56
C GLN A 301 20.89 -12.39 -2.19
N ARG A 302 20.42 -11.54 -1.26
CA ARG A 302 20.05 -11.97 0.10
C ARG A 302 19.03 -13.11 0.11
N LEU A 303 18.04 -13.07 -0.79
CA LEU A 303 16.98 -14.06 -0.88
C LEU A 303 17.35 -15.27 -1.76
N GLY A 304 18.38 -15.16 -2.62
CA GLY A 304 18.80 -16.21 -3.57
C GLY A 304 20.13 -16.91 -3.27
N TYR A 305 21.03 -16.28 -2.50
CA TYR A 305 22.45 -16.63 -2.46
C TYR A 305 22.76 -18.01 -1.87
N ARG A 306 21.85 -18.63 -1.11
CA ARG A 306 22.11 -19.92 -0.45
C ARG A 306 21.21 -21.08 -0.83
N LEU A 307 20.05 -20.83 -1.44
CA LEU A 307 19.00 -21.86 -1.53
C LEU A 307 18.61 -22.26 -2.96
N GLY A 308 19.21 -21.63 -3.97
CA GLY A 308 19.07 -22.03 -5.37
C GLY A 308 17.61 -22.09 -5.86
N TYR A 309 17.42 -22.73 -7.01
CA TYR A 309 16.10 -23.10 -7.52
C TYR A 309 16.06 -24.62 -7.68
N ASN A 310 15.05 -25.26 -7.11
CA ASN A 310 14.85 -26.69 -7.15
C ASN A 310 13.99 -27.06 -8.36
N ASN A 311 14.63 -27.66 -9.37
CA ASN A 311 14.00 -28.08 -10.62
C ASN A 311 13.00 -29.24 -10.45
N ASN A 312 13.04 -29.96 -9.33
CA ASN A 312 12.22 -31.14 -9.11
C ASN A 312 10.83 -30.78 -8.56
N ASN A 313 10.72 -29.71 -7.77
CA ASN A 313 9.44 -29.27 -7.20
C ASN A 313 9.03 -27.86 -7.67
N GLY A 314 9.84 -27.21 -8.49
CA GLY A 314 9.52 -25.92 -9.09
C GLY A 314 9.59 -24.74 -8.12
N THR A 315 10.38 -24.85 -7.05
CA THR A 315 10.44 -23.87 -5.96
C THR A 315 11.83 -23.25 -5.84
N GLY A 316 11.91 -22.02 -5.31
CA GLY A 316 13.16 -21.29 -5.07
C GLY A 316 13.12 -19.83 -5.52
N ASN A 317 14.30 -19.24 -5.76
CA ASN A 317 14.40 -17.86 -6.24
C ASN A 317 14.18 -17.76 -7.76
N LEU A 318 13.11 -17.07 -8.15
CA LEU A 318 12.67 -16.91 -9.54
C LEU A 318 13.36 -15.75 -10.29
N ASN A 319 14.17 -14.93 -9.63
CA ASN A 319 14.94 -13.83 -10.26
C ASN A 319 16.05 -14.33 -11.20
N SER A 320 16.45 -15.58 -11.11
CA SER A 320 17.55 -16.16 -11.88
C SER A 320 17.19 -16.51 -13.34
N CYS A 321 16.06 -15.98 -13.86
CA CYS A 321 15.56 -16.18 -15.22
C CYS A 321 15.06 -14.90 -15.91
N SER A 322 15.32 -13.72 -15.35
CA SER A 322 14.94 -12.42 -15.95
C SER A 322 16.08 -11.75 -16.68
#